data_AF-A0A180GXJ2-F1
#
_entry.id   AF-A0A180GXJ2-F1
#
_cell.length_a   1.000
_cell.length_b   1.000
_cell.length_c   1.000
_cell.angle_alpha   90.00
_cell.angle_beta   90.00
_cell.angle_gamma   90.00
#
_symmetry.space_group_name_H-M   'P 1'
#
loop_
_entity.id
_entity.type
_entity.pdbx_description
1 polymer ?
#
loop_
_entity_poly.entity_id
_entity_poly.type
_entity_poly.pdbx_seq_one_letter_code
_entity_poly.pdbx_strand_id
1 'polypeptide(L)'
;MSPSQEHLPRAWNSTVKTSHELEPAELEDASWALSPNTPNSYLKEHEENKSLLGTSTQSRLSLHDVNLDNGELDPERTTSNPGIIRGSIAWWNRFKKTQSGKIFVFTSKATAALLFIFLLAKEIVDLSSAESPPMVTNITAVTPSAADQKTCTSKLWSNGHWVKRNATSMPLPPPIRSQAQAMKVSNFPAHYCASNRLPLTNTGIPRLENNTAEYWDWRYRVSSYDWRSGCEASGIPVKPHPTPEKLLNTLVNEGGWLMIGDSLSAQWFMSLSCYLAPYVTAVPVFTPETPWNATQHLYLNNASSLVQSMELPDGFDLNTTPLVSILRSGLLLSKPEIKEVIEKNNLINDDKPMFGPEKVFDMHTAEYTADFLDPKLRYSKMIASSGAHYTAMLFQDRPFHQIADIFHYNFERWAEIMTEVLKDPRSKGKKILYRTATAGHDKCNLERKGPWNEEKILETPVWNWQIIPLFNKIADSVITALNQPRLELMAIERPAMMRPDGHILIDCLHFTVGAGIIEGWTDFLYNYA
;
A
#
# COMPACT_ATOMS: atom_id res chain seq x y z
N MET A 1 35.23 -46.61 36.29
CA MET A 1 35.35 -45.23 36.83
C MET A 1 36.11 -44.39 35.81
N SER A 2 35.41 -43.50 35.11
CA SER A 2 35.96 -42.39 34.32
C SER A 2 34.82 -41.37 34.08
N PRO A 3 35.13 -40.07 33.94
CA PRO A 3 34.16 -39.00 34.12
C PRO A 3 33.52 -38.48 32.82
N SER A 4 32.43 -37.75 33.05
CA SER A 4 31.48 -37.07 32.17
C SER A 4 32.06 -36.14 31.11
N GLN A 5 31.46 -36.17 29.91
CA GLN A 5 31.52 -35.09 28.91
C GLN A 5 30.10 -34.58 28.60
N GLU A 6 30.05 -33.26 28.42
CA GLU A 6 28.90 -32.38 28.25
C GLU A 6 28.06 -32.68 27.00
N HIS A 7 26.74 -32.53 27.14
CA HIS A 7 25.78 -32.59 26.04
C HIS A 7 25.66 -31.24 25.31
N LEU A 8 26.10 -31.22 24.06
CA LEU A 8 25.64 -30.27 23.03
C LEU A 8 24.39 -30.84 22.34
N PRO A 9 23.30 -30.07 22.10
CA PRO A 9 22.16 -30.57 21.35
C PRO A 9 22.48 -30.70 19.87
N ARG A 10 22.21 -31.90 19.34
CA ARG A 10 22.39 -32.30 17.94
C ARG A 10 21.62 -31.41 16.97
N ALA A 11 22.31 -31.11 15.87
CA ALA A 11 21.79 -30.58 14.63
C ALA A 11 20.58 -31.37 14.12
N TRP A 12 19.59 -30.62 13.64
CA TRP A 12 18.44 -31.12 12.88
C TRP A 12 18.91 -31.67 11.53
N ASN A 13 19.04 -32.99 11.45
CA ASN A 13 18.94 -33.73 10.21
C ASN A 13 17.59 -34.44 10.20
N SER A 14 16.65 -33.97 9.39
CA SER A 14 15.56 -34.81 8.91
C SER A 14 15.32 -34.55 7.42
N THR A 15 15.96 -35.35 6.59
CA THR A 15 15.40 -35.74 5.30
C THR A 15 14.28 -36.72 5.57
N VAL A 16 13.03 -36.28 5.38
CA VAL A 16 11.89 -37.17 5.17
C VAL A 16 11.20 -36.74 3.88
N LYS A 17 11.22 -37.65 2.90
CA LYS A 17 10.31 -37.65 1.76
C LYS A 17 8.93 -38.04 2.27
N THR A 18 7.99 -37.10 2.24
CA THR A 18 6.57 -37.39 2.11
C THR A 18 5.98 -36.36 1.15
N SER A 19 5.18 -36.84 0.21
CA SER A 19 4.29 -36.02 -0.62
C SER A 19 3.23 -35.39 0.30
N HIS A 20 3.57 -34.30 0.97
CA HIS A 20 2.57 -33.40 1.52
C HIS A 20 2.04 -32.55 0.37
N GLU A 21 0.73 -32.62 0.17
CA GLU A 21 -0.01 -31.61 -0.58
C GLU A 21 0.36 -30.25 0.04
N LEU A 22 0.94 -29.35 -0.76
CA LEU A 22 1.39 -28.04 -0.27
C LEU A 22 0.21 -27.33 0.41
N GLU A 23 0.45 -26.74 1.58
CA GLU A 23 -0.59 -26.02 2.30
C GLU A 23 -1.03 -24.77 1.51
N PRO A 24 -2.25 -24.24 1.67
CA PRO A 24 -2.72 -23.06 0.94
C PRO A 24 -1.81 -21.81 1.01
N ALA A 25 -0.94 -21.66 2.02
CA ALA A 25 0.11 -20.61 2.11
C ALA A 25 1.20 -20.83 1.11
N GLU A 26 1.70 -22.06 1.14
CA GLU A 26 2.75 -22.50 0.26
C GLU A 26 2.20 -22.55 -1.16
N LEU A 27 0.90 -22.79 -1.36
CA LEU A 27 0.21 -22.68 -2.65
C LEU A 27 -0.01 -21.24 -3.10
N GLU A 28 -0.31 -20.29 -2.21
CA GLU A 28 -0.40 -18.86 -2.57
C GLU A 28 1.00 -18.35 -2.95
N ASP A 29 2.00 -18.55 -2.09
CA ASP A 29 3.39 -18.17 -2.36
C ASP A 29 3.97 -18.94 -3.58
N ALA A 30 3.62 -20.21 -3.78
CA ALA A 30 3.99 -20.96 -4.99
C ALA A 30 3.19 -20.55 -6.23
N SER A 31 1.94 -20.08 -6.09
CA SER A 31 1.15 -19.59 -7.21
C SER A 31 1.75 -18.31 -7.78
N TRP A 32 2.27 -17.41 -6.93
CA TRP A 32 2.98 -16.21 -7.38
C TRP A 32 4.40 -16.49 -7.89
N ALA A 33 5.07 -17.52 -7.36
CA ALA A 33 6.40 -17.95 -7.82
C ALA A 33 6.38 -18.58 -9.24
N LEU A 34 5.21 -19.01 -9.73
CA LEU A 34 5.03 -19.58 -11.06
C LEU A 34 4.31 -18.56 -11.95
N SER A 35 5.02 -17.90 -12.88
CA SER A 35 4.38 -17.08 -13.92
C SER A 35 3.23 -17.85 -14.58
N PRO A 36 2.07 -17.25 -14.84
CA PRO A 36 0.94 -17.95 -15.44
C PRO A 36 1.34 -18.55 -16.79
N ASN A 37 1.04 -19.84 -16.99
CA ASN A 37 1.39 -20.61 -18.18
C ASN A 37 0.57 -20.23 -19.44
N THR A 38 -0.35 -19.27 -19.36
CA THR A 38 -1.32 -18.93 -20.42
C THR A 38 -1.21 -17.47 -20.87
N PRO A 39 -0.67 -17.19 -22.08
CA PRO A 39 -0.47 -15.82 -22.59
C PRO A 39 -1.71 -15.10 -23.17
N ASN A 40 -2.90 -15.71 -23.22
CA ASN A 40 -3.85 -15.34 -24.27
C ASN A 40 -4.85 -14.20 -23.98
N SER A 41 -5.21 -13.90 -22.73
CA SER A 41 -6.07 -12.74 -22.41
C SER A 41 -5.25 -11.45 -22.24
N TYR A 42 -4.08 -11.59 -21.60
CA TYR A 42 -3.18 -10.52 -21.20
C TYR A 42 -2.54 -9.75 -22.37
N LEU A 43 -2.14 -10.43 -23.44
CA LEU A 43 -1.47 -9.80 -24.59
C LEU A 43 -2.45 -9.02 -25.48
N LYS A 44 -3.70 -9.48 -25.60
CA LYS A 44 -4.70 -8.87 -26.49
C LYS A 44 -5.18 -7.52 -25.95
N GLU A 45 -5.35 -7.40 -24.63
CA GLU A 45 -5.77 -6.15 -23.99
C GLU A 45 -4.59 -5.17 -23.78
N HIS A 46 -3.34 -5.64 -23.68
CA HIS A 46 -2.16 -4.76 -23.65
C HIS A 46 -2.03 -3.90 -24.93
N GLU A 47 -2.36 -4.48 -26.09
CA GLU A 47 -2.41 -3.74 -27.37
C GLU A 47 -3.52 -2.67 -27.37
N GLU A 48 -4.67 -2.95 -26.76
CA GLU A 48 -5.81 -2.02 -26.66
C GLU A 48 -5.55 -0.90 -25.62
N ASN A 49 -4.93 -1.23 -24.49
CA ASN A 49 -4.59 -0.30 -23.40
C ASN A 49 -3.45 0.66 -23.75
N LYS A 50 -2.55 0.30 -24.68
CA LYS A 50 -1.58 1.26 -25.25
C LYS A 50 -2.26 2.48 -25.87
N SER A 51 -3.50 2.35 -26.35
CA SER A 51 -4.27 3.48 -26.89
C SER A 51 -4.88 4.38 -25.81
N LEU A 52 -5.14 3.86 -24.61
CA LEU A 52 -5.70 4.61 -23.47
C LEU A 52 -4.63 5.31 -22.61
N LEU A 53 -3.39 4.80 -22.61
CA LEU A 53 -2.30 5.32 -21.76
C LEU A 53 -1.35 6.29 -22.47
N GLY A 54 -1.55 6.61 -23.75
CA GLY A 54 -0.82 7.65 -24.48
C GLY A 54 0.69 7.41 -24.55
N THR A 55 1.18 6.91 -25.69
CA THR A 55 2.63 6.84 -25.95
C THR A 55 3.20 8.24 -26.16
N SER A 56 3.92 8.78 -25.18
CA SER A 56 4.79 9.95 -25.39
C SER A 56 6.12 9.75 -24.70
N THR A 57 7.14 9.46 -25.50
CA THR A 57 8.55 9.65 -25.14
C THR A 57 8.87 11.15 -25.18
N GLN A 58 8.56 11.87 -24.11
CA GLN A 58 9.14 13.19 -23.84
C GLN A 58 9.23 13.44 -22.34
N SER A 59 10.40 13.95 -21.94
CA SER A 59 10.82 14.28 -20.58
C SER A 59 9.77 15.05 -19.77
N ARG A 60 9.59 14.61 -18.50
CA ARG A 60 8.93 15.29 -17.37
C ARG A 60 8.51 16.75 -17.60
N LEU A 61 7.20 17.00 -17.51
CA LEU A 61 6.61 18.23 -16.95
C LEU A 61 5.21 17.89 -16.38
N SER A 62 5.00 18.27 -15.11
CA SER A 62 3.75 18.46 -14.35
C SER A 62 2.53 17.55 -14.61
N LEU A 63 2.14 16.79 -13.60
CA LEU A 63 0.90 15.99 -13.52
C LEU A 63 -0.29 16.85 -13.06
N HIS A 64 -0.44 18.03 -13.66
CA HIS A 64 -1.60 18.90 -13.55
C HIS A 64 -1.92 19.39 -14.96
N ASP A 65 -3.20 19.35 -15.32
CA ASP A 65 -3.80 19.72 -16.62
C ASP A 65 -3.92 18.59 -17.65
N VAL A 66 -5.04 17.86 -17.57
CA VAL A 66 -5.70 17.35 -18.77
C VAL A 66 -7.15 17.81 -18.74
N ASN A 67 -7.38 18.89 -19.50
CA ASN A 67 -8.69 19.43 -19.82
C ASN A 67 -9.26 18.62 -21.00
N LEU A 68 -10.46 18.06 -20.84
CA LEU A 68 -11.15 17.29 -21.88
C LEU A 68 -11.99 18.24 -22.74
N ASP A 69 -11.50 18.63 -23.91
CA ASP A 69 -12.36 19.14 -24.99
C ASP A 69 -11.75 19.00 -26.40
N ASN A 70 -12.41 18.14 -27.20
CA ASN A 70 -12.67 18.12 -28.66
C ASN A 70 -11.62 18.45 -29.77
N GLY A 71 -11.55 17.50 -30.73
CA GLY A 71 -11.37 17.69 -32.20
C GLY A 71 -9.92 17.65 -32.70
N GLU A 72 -9.53 16.98 -33.78
CA GLU A 72 -10.20 16.51 -35.01
C GLU A 72 -9.38 15.37 -35.63
N LEU A 73 -10.01 14.34 -36.21
CA LEU A 73 -9.49 13.61 -37.37
C LEU A 73 -10.66 13.06 -38.21
N ASP A 74 -10.58 13.32 -39.52
CA ASP A 74 -11.51 12.93 -40.58
C ASP A 74 -11.10 11.56 -41.21
N PRO A 75 -11.84 10.95 -42.17
CA PRO A 75 -12.48 9.66 -41.93
C PRO A 75 -12.08 8.55 -42.92
N GLU A 76 -12.20 7.27 -42.52
CA GLU A 76 -12.53 6.20 -43.50
C GLU A 76 -13.04 4.90 -42.83
N ARG A 77 -14.21 4.42 -43.31
CA ARG A 77 -14.78 3.03 -43.38
C ARG A 77 -14.66 2.11 -42.14
N THR A 78 -15.67 1.40 -41.62
CA THR A 78 -16.97 0.91 -42.15
C THR A 78 -17.80 0.30 -40.99
N THR A 79 -19.13 0.46 -41.06
CA THR A 79 -20.23 -0.41 -40.54
C THR A 79 -20.34 -0.79 -39.05
N SER A 80 -21.18 -0.08 -38.30
CA SER A 80 -22.43 -0.60 -37.65
C SER A 80 -23.14 0.50 -36.81
N ASN A 81 -24.46 0.37 -36.64
CA ASN A 81 -25.47 1.38 -36.22
C ASN A 81 -25.16 2.32 -35.03
N PRO A 82 -25.37 3.66 -35.17
CA PRO A 82 -25.52 4.58 -34.03
C PRO A 82 -26.84 5.38 -34.12
N GLY A 83 -27.91 4.84 -33.55
CA GLY A 83 -29.14 5.60 -33.29
C GLY A 83 -29.19 5.98 -31.83
N ILE A 84 -28.95 7.26 -31.50
CA ILE A 84 -29.49 8.03 -30.34
C ILE A 84 -28.60 9.26 -30.07
N ILE A 85 -27.27 9.19 -30.16
CA ILE A 85 -26.37 10.33 -29.82
C ILE A 85 -26.23 11.36 -30.96
N ARG A 86 -26.33 10.96 -32.24
CA ARG A 86 -26.31 11.92 -33.37
C ARG A 86 -27.56 12.82 -33.42
N GLY A 87 -28.66 12.41 -32.79
CA GLY A 87 -29.91 13.18 -32.75
C GLY A 87 -29.80 14.46 -31.92
N SER A 88 -29.11 14.43 -30.78
CA SER A 88 -29.01 15.56 -29.85
C SER A 88 -28.13 16.69 -30.38
N ILE A 89 -27.00 16.37 -31.02
CA ILE A 89 -26.09 17.36 -31.62
C ILE A 89 -26.73 18.03 -32.84
N ALA A 90 -27.40 17.23 -33.70
CA ALA A 90 -28.12 17.76 -34.85
C ALA A 90 -29.35 18.59 -34.45
N TRP A 91 -29.98 18.27 -33.32
CA TRP A 91 -31.05 19.08 -32.74
C TRP A 91 -30.50 20.39 -32.16
N TRP A 92 -29.41 20.35 -31.41
CA TRP A 92 -28.78 21.55 -30.82
C TRP A 92 -28.29 22.54 -31.89
N ASN A 93 -27.66 22.04 -32.96
CA ASN A 93 -27.22 22.86 -34.08
C ASN A 93 -28.39 23.45 -34.88
N ARG A 94 -29.55 22.78 -34.91
CA ARG A 94 -30.79 23.35 -35.47
C ARG A 94 -31.42 24.37 -34.53
N PHE A 95 -31.45 24.11 -33.23
CA PHE A 95 -31.96 25.02 -32.22
C PHE A 95 -31.22 26.36 -32.25
N LYS A 96 -29.87 26.36 -32.27
CA LYS A 96 -29.05 27.59 -32.40
C LYS A 96 -29.36 28.43 -33.64
N LYS A 97 -29.91 27.84 -34.70
CA LYS A 97 -30.29 28.55 -35.93
C LYS A 97 -31.69 29.17 -35.86
N THR A 98 -32.54 28.74 -34.93
CA THR A 98 -33.86 29.35 -34.69
C THR A 98 -33.73 30.72 -34.04
N GLN A 99 -34.75 31.58 -34.19
CA GLN A 99 -34.77 32.90 -33.56
C GLN A 99 -34.68 32.79 -32.02
N SER A 100 -35.38 31.83 -31.42
CA SER A 100 -35.34 31.55 -29.98
C SER A 100 -33.96 31.06 -29.51
N GLY A 101 -33.28 30.20 -30.29
CA GLY A 101 -31.93 29.74 -29.97
C GLY A 101 -30.87 30.83 -30.12
N LYS A 102 -31.02 31.74 -31.08
CA LYS A 102 -30.17 32.93 -31.20
C LYS A 102 -30.33 33.86 -29.99
N ILE A 103 -31.56 34.10 -29.54
CA ILE A 103 -31.84 34.89 -28.34
C ILE A 103 -31.21 34.21 -27.12
N PHE A 104 -31.40 32.90 -26.95
CA PHE A 104 -30.83 32.15 -25.82
C PHE A 104 -29.29 32.22 -25.76
N VAL A 105 -28.61 32.03 -26.90
CA VAL A 105 -27.14 32.14 -26.98
C VAL A 105 -26.67 33.58 -26.74
N PHE A 106 -27.43 34.58 -27.18
CA PHE A 106 -27.09 35.97 -26.94
C PHE A 106 -27.25 36.34 -25.47
N THR A 107 -28.35 35.92 -24.82
CA THR A 107 -28.58 36.14 -23.40
C THR A 107 -27.54 35.42 -22.53
N SER A 108 -27.15 34.20 -22.87
CA SER A 108 -26.14 33.47 -22.09
C SER A 108 -24.75 34.11 -22.18
N LYS A 109 -24.38 34.63 -23.36
CA LYS A 109 -23.12 35.39 -23.53
C LYS A 109 -23.16 36.73 -22.80
N ALA A 110 -24.30 37.43 -22.80
CA ALA A 110 -24.46 38.67 -22.05
C ALA A 110 -24.37 38.46 -20.53
N THR A 111 -24.99 37.38 -20.01
CA THR A 111 -24.92 37.02 -18.59
C THR A 111 -23.49 36.64 -18.19
N ALA A 112 -22.77 35.88 -19.02
CA ALA A 112 -21.37 35.52 -18.76
C ALA A 112 -20.46 36.76 -18.75
N ALA A 113 -20.66 37.70 -19.68
CA ALA A 113 -19.92 38.96 -19.71
C ALA A 113 -20.19 39.84 -18.48
N LEU A 114 -21.44 39.92 -18.02
CA LEU A 114 -21.81 40.66 -16.80
C LEU A 114 -21.18 40.03 -15.55
N LEU A 115 -21.17 38.71 -15.44
CA LEU A 115 -20.50 37.98 -14.37
C LEU A 115 -18.99 38.26 -14.34
N PHE A 116 -18.35 38.27 -15.51
CA PHE A 116 -16.94 38.59 -15.63
C PHE A 116 -16.63 40.05 -15.21
N ILE A 117 -17.45 41.01 -15.63
CA ILE A 117 -17.32 42.43 -15.22
C ILE A 117 -17.52 42.57 -13.70
N PHE A 118 -18.47 41.85 -13.11
CA PHE A 118 -18.73 41.90 -11.68
C PHE A 118 -17.56 41.34 -10.85
N LEU A 119 -16.94 40.25 -11.31
CA LEU A 119 -15.75 39.68 -10.68
C LEU A 119 -14.56 40.64 -10.77
N LEU A 120 -14.33 41.26 -11.93
CA LEU A 120 -13.29 42.27 -12.09
C LEU A 120 -13.53 43.51 -11.22
N ALA A 121 -14.78 43.97 -11.10
CA ALA A 121 -15.11 45.11 -10.24
C ALA A 121 -14.87 44.80 -8.77
N LYS A 122 -15.17 43.57 -8.31
CA LYS A 122 -14.89 43.13 -6.94
C LYS A 122 -13.39 43.14 -6.65
N GLU A 123 -12.58 42.62 -7.57
CA GLU A 123 -11.13 42.54 -7.40
C GLU A 123 -10.47 43.92 -7.41
N ILE A 124 -11.01 44.88 -8.17
CA ILE A 124 -10.58 46.28 -8.17
C ILE A 124 -10.96 47.00 -6.86
N VAL A 125 -12.13 46.69 -6.27
CA VAL A 125 -12.54 47.25 -4.96
C VAL A 125 -11.68 46.70 -3.83
N ASP A 126 -11.37 45.40 -3.84
CA ASP A 126 -10.51 44.77 -2.84
C ASP A 126 -9.07 45.33 -2.89
N LEU A 127 -8.59 45.75 -4.07
CA LEU A 127 -7.28 46.41 -4.27
C LEU A 127 -7.25 47.90 -3.86
N SER A 128 -8.40 48.57 -3.65
CA SER A 128 -8.45 50.00 -3.31
C SER A 128 -8.66 50.30 -1.82
N SER A 129 -8.86 49.28 -0.98
CA SER A 129 -9.04 49.43 0.47
C SER A 129 -7.69 49.61 1.20
N ALA A 130 -7.11 50.80 1.08
CA ALA A 130 -6.03 51.24 1.95
C ALA A 130 -6.61 51.86 3.23
N GLU A 131 -6.75 51.06 4.30
CA GLU A 131 -7.01 51.58 5.64
C GLU A 131 -5.70 51.80 6.40
N SER A 132 -5.58 53.00 6.98
CA SER A 132 -4.47 53.48 7.79
C SER A 132 -4.66 53.09 9.27
N PRO A 133 -3.58 53.01 10.07
CA PRO A 133 -3.61 52.36 11.38
C PRO A 133 -4.00 53.30 12.53
N PRO A 134 -4.66 52.83 13.60
CA PRO A 134 -4.64 53.51 14.87
C PRO A 134 -3.46 53.04 15.74
N MET A 135 -2.89 54.02 16.43
CA MET A 135 -1.75 53.95 17.33
C MET A 135 -2.15 53.42 18.73
N VAL A 136 -1.25 52.60 19.32
CA VAL A 136 -0.99 52.40 20.78
C VAL A 136 -2.05 51.58 21.55
N THR A 137 -1.74 50.47 22.23
CA THR A 137 -0.83 50.36 23.40
C THR A 137 -0.41 48.90 23.67
N ASN A 138 0.81 48.74 24.19
CA ASN A 138 1.48 47.50 24.62
C ASN A 138 0.64 46.55 25.50
N ILE A 139 0.57 45.26 25.14
CA ILE A 139 0.90 44.13 26.03
C ILE A 139 1.57 43.06 25.19
N THR A 140 2.79 42.70 25.56
CA THR A 140 3.61 41.65 24.96
C THR A 140 2.99 40.28 25.24
N ALA A 141 2.08 39.84 24.39
CA ALA A 141 1.75 38.43 24.24
C ALA A 141 2.38 37.98 22.91
N VAL A 142 3.55 37.35 23.00
CA VAL A 142 4.10 36.55 21.90
C VAL A 142 3.14 35.38 21.73
N THR A 143 2.09 35.61 20.95
CA THR A 143 1.33 34.54 20.34
C THR A 143 2.26 34.00 19.28
N PRO A 144 2.70 32.72 19.33
CA PRO A 144 3.41 32.16 18.20
C PRO A 144 2.44 32.29 17.02
N SER A 145 2.82 33.03 15.98
CA SER A 145 2.13 32.85 14.71
C SER A 145 2.21 31.36 14.43
N ALA A 146 1.07 30.72 14.20
CA ALA A 146 1.03 29.38 13.65
C ALA A 146 1.82 29.43 12.34
N ALA A 147 3.12 29.16 12.42
CA ALA A 147 3.92 28.88 11.25
C ALA A 147 3.22 27.69 10.61
N ASP A 148 2.81 27.83 9.35
CA ASP A 148 2.32 26.75 8.50
C ASP A 148 3.27 25.56 8.67
N GLN A 149 2.92 24.64 9.56
CA GLN A 149 3.76 23.50 9.89
C GLN A 149 3.53 22.51 8.75
N LYS A 150 4.34 22.66 7.69
CA LYS A 150 4.30 21.78 6.52
C LYS A 150 4.34 20.34 7.00
N THR A 151 3.23 19.61 6.82
CA THR A 151 3.10 18.21 7.23
C THR A 151 3.62 17.31 6.10
N CYS A 152 4.38 16.28 6.45
CA CYS A 152 4.88 15.29 5.48
C CYS A 152 3.73 14.37 5.05
N THR A 153 3.17 14.59 3.85
CA THR A 153 2.15 13.69 3.28
C THR A 153 2.78 12.40 2.75
N SER A 154 2.01 11.32 2.62
CA SER A 154 2.50 10.05 2.06
C SER A 154 3.03 10.21 0.63
N LYS A 155 2.33 11.01 -0.21
CA LYS A 155 2.76 11.30 -1.58
C LYS A 155 4.12 12.02 -1.59
N LEU A 156 4.33 12.96 -0.67
CA LEU A 156 5.60 13.67 -0.55
C LEU A 156 6.71 12.77 0.01
N TRP A 157 6.42 11.93 1.00
CA TRP A 157 7.35 10.93 1.51
C TRP A 157 7.89 10.03 0.39
N SER A 158 6.99 9.55 -0.46
CA SER A 158 7.25 8.64 -1.58
C SER A 158 7.94 9.28 -2.77
N ASN A 159 7.93 10.61 -2.86
CA ASN A 159 8.69 11.37 -3.85
C ASN A 159 10.18 11.55 -3.43
N GLY A 160 10.77 10.47 -2.93
CA GLY A 160 12.14 10.38 -2.48
C GLY A 160 13.03 9.58 -3.42
N HIS A 161 14.20 9.19 -2.93
CA HIS A 161 15.17 8.38 -3.66
C HIS A 161 15.96 7.45 -2.72
N TRP A 162 16.45 6.34 -3.26
CA TRP A 162 17.32 5.43 -2.55
C TRP A 162 18.76 5.95 -2.53
N VAL A 163 19.40 5.91 -1.37
CA VAL A 163 20.81 6.27 -1.19
C VAL A 163 21.55 5.07 -0.65
N LYS A 164 22.69 4.76 -1.27
CA LYS A 164 23.56 3.68 -0.79
C LYS A 164 24.15 4.07 0.56
N ARG A 165 24.04 3.17 1.53
CA ARG A 165 24.65 3.31 2.85
C ARG A 165 26.18 3.37 2.73
N ASN A 166 26.80 4.22 3.53
CA ASN A 166 28.25 4.22 3.65
C ASN A 166 28.72 2.91 4.26
N ALA A 167 29.82 2.33 3.77
CA ALA A 167 30.34 1.06 4.29
C ALA A 167 30.61 1.11 5.80
N THR A 168 31.00 2.26 6.33
CA THR A 168 31.22 2.49 7.77
C THR A 168 29.94 2.59 8.60
N SER A 169 28.79 2.83 7.96
CA SER A 169 27.46 2.86 8.60
C SER A 169 26.77 1.49 8.62
N MET A 170 27.37 0.49 7.97
CA MET A 170 26.86 -0.88 7.96
C MET A 170 27.29 -1.61 9.25
N PRO A 171 26.41 -2.41 9.88
CA PRO A 171 26.74 -3.12 11.13
C PRO A 171 27.86 -4.16 11.01
N LEU A 172 28.10 -4.65 9.79
CA LEU A 172 29.13 -5.62 9.45
C LEU A 172 29.69 -5.33 8.04
N PRO A 173 30.99 -5.54 7.81
CA PRO A 173 31.56 -5.55 6.46
C PRO A 173 31.20 -6.85 5.71
N PRO A 174 31.18 -6.84 4.37
CA PRO A 174 31.10 -8.08 3.59
C PRO A 174 32.45 -8.83 3.64
N PRO A 175 32.49 -10.15 3.38
CA PRO A 175 31.35 -10.99 3.03
C PRO A 175 30.56 -11.46 4.27
N ILE A 176 29.24 -11.56 4.12
CA ILE A 176 28.38 -12.31 5.06
C ILE A 176 28.19 -13.74 4.55
N ARG A 177 27.93 -14.68 5.47
CA ARG A 177 27.81 -16.13 5.20
C ARG A 177 26.78 -16.83 6.09
N SER A 178 26.04 -16.10 6.92
CA SER A 178 25.07 -16.71 7.83
C SER A 178 23.83 -15.85 8.02
N GLN A 179 22.74 -16.50 8.47
CA GLN A 179 21.48 -15.82 8.81
C GLN A 179 21.71 -14.74 9.86
N ALA A 180 22.44 -15.03 10.94
CA ALA A 180 22.72 -14.06 11.99
C ALA A 180 23.43 -12.80 11.45
N GLN A 181 24.37 -12.97 10.51
CA GLN A 181 25.05 -11.83 9.88
C GLN A 181 24.11 -11.02 8.97
N ALA A 182 23.25 -11.67 8.19
CA ALA A 182 22.28 -10.99 7.34
C ALA A 182 21.22 -10.21 8.15
N MET A 183 20.71 -10.81 9.24
CA MET A 183 19.80 -10.13 10.16
C MET A 183 20.47 -8.92 10.81
N LYS A 184 21.73 -9.06 11.25
CA LYS A 184 22.51 -7.95 11.79
C LYS A 184 22.75 -6.84 10.77
N VAL A 185 23.07 -7.16 9.52
CA VAL A 185 23.22 -6.18 8.42
C VAL A 185 21.93 -5.41 8.14
N SER A 186 20.78 -6.05 8.38
CA SER A 186 19.45 -5.46 8.26
C SER A 186 19.03 -4.63 9.50
N ASN A 187 19.95 -4.40 10.44
CA ASN A 187 19.70 -3.74 11.73
C ASN A 187 18.65 -4.45 12.62
N PHE A 188 18.42 -5.75 12.45
CA PHE A 188 17.53 -6.49 13.36
C PHE A 188 18.26 -6.88 14.66
N PRO A 189 17.64 -6.71 15.84
CA PRO A 189 18.32 -6.98 17.12
C PRO A 189 18.58 -8.46 17.36
N ALA A 190 17.72 -9.32 16.82
CA ALA A 190 17.81 -10.77 16.91
C ALA A 190 18.08 -11.43 15.54
N HIS A 191 18.53 -12.68 15.57
CA HIS A 191 18.76 -13.50 14.37
C HIS A 191 17.52 -14.31 13.93
N TYR A 192 16.36 -14.01 14.52
CA TYR A 192 15.08 -14.66 14.25
C TYR A 192 13.96 -13.61 14.22
N CYS A 193 12.77 -14.04 13.80
CA CYS A 193 11.55 -13.24 13.81
C CYS A 193 10.55 -13.90 14.75
N ALA A 194 9.77 -13.10 15.49
CA ALA A 194 8.77 -13.65 16.41
C ALA A 194 7.63 -14.37 15.66
N SER A 195 7.24 -13.87 14.48
CA SER A 195 6.24 -14.52 13.63
C SER A 195 6.83 -15.69 12.86
N ASN A 196 6.07 -16.78 12.82
CA ASN A 196 6.30 -17.92 11.95
C ASN A 196 5.22 -18.07 10.86
N ARG A 197 4.37 -17.06 10.65
CA ARG A 197 3.27 -17.11 9.67
C ARG A 197 3.79 -17.23 8.24
N LEU A 198 4.89 -16.53 7.97
CA LEU A 198 5.57 -16.58 6.69
C LEU A 198 6.92 -17.30 6.84
N PRO A 199 7.35 -18.04 5.82
CA PRO A 199 8.61 -18.76 5.87
C PRO A 199 9.79 -17.79 5.96
N LEU A 200 10.86 -18.22 6.63
CA LEU A 200 12.11 -17.44 6.73
C LEU A 200 12.74 -17.14 5.36
N THR A 201 12.33 -17.80 4.27
CA THR A 201 12.72 -17.42 2.90
C THR A 201 12.38 -15.97 2.57
N ASN A 202 11.37 -15.38 3.22
CA ASN A 202 11.03 -13.96 3.10
C ASN A 202 12.08 -13.00 3.69
N THR A 203 13.06 -13.51 4.45
CA THR A 203 14.24 -12.73 4.86
C THR A 203 15.36 -12.77 3.82
N GLY A 204 15.13 -13.39 2.65
CA GLY A 204 16.09 -13.47 1.55
C GLY A 204 17.34 -14.28 1.88
N ILE A 205 17.28 -15.18 2.87
CA ILE A 205 18.44 -15.94 3.32
C ILE A 205 18.76 -17.03 2.30
N PRO A 206 19.97 -17.04 1.72
CA PRO A 206 20.38 -18.09 0.80
C PRO A 206 20.40 -19.45 1.50
N ARG A 207 19.78 -20.46 0.90
CA ARG A 207 19.67 -21.84 1.41
C ARG A 207 19.81 -22.84 0.26
N LEU A 208 20.16 -24.08 0.60
CA LEU A 208 20.28 -25.19 -0.37
C LEU A 208 21.16 -24.80 -1.56
N GLU A 209 20.66 -24.96 -2.78
CA GLU A 209 21.35 -24.65 -4.04
C GLU A 209 21.71 -23.16 -4.18
N ASN A 210 20.97 -22.27 -3.51
CA ASN A 210 21.26 -20.84 -3.49
C ASN A 210 22.34 -20.47 -2.46
N ASN A 211 22.87 -21.38 -1.65
CA ASN A 211 23.91 -21.08 -0.65
C ASN A 211 25.29 -20.86 -1.29
N THR A 212 25.41 -19.83 -2.13
CA THR A 212 26.63 -19.48 -2.87
C THR A 212 27.19 -18.14 -2.42
N ALA A 213 28.47 -17.89 -2.72
CA ALA A 213 29.10 -16.62 -2.40
C ALA A 213 28.39 -15.42 -3.04
N GLU A 214 27.87 -15.61 -4.26
CA GLU A 214 27.14 -14.60 -5.03
C GLU A 214 25.82 -14.20 -4.37
N TYR A 215 25.03 -15.17 -3.90
CA TYR A 215 23.75 -14.88 -3.25
C TYR A 215 23.92 -14.23 -1.87
N TRP A 216 24.97 -14.60 -1.13
CA TRP A 216 25.29 -13.89 0.10
C TRP A 216 25.74 -12.44 -0.13
N ASP A 217 26.46 -12.20 -1.22
CA ASP A 217 26.88 -10.86 -1.63
C ASP A 217 25.68 -10.02 -2.13
N TRP A 218 24.76 -10.63 -2.89
CA TRP A 218 23.45 -10.02 -3.18
C TRP A 218 22.69 -9.67 -1.90
N ARG A 219 22.56 -10.62 -0.96
CA ARG A 219 21.84 -10.41 0.30
C ARG A 219 22.44 -9.28 1.14
N TYR A 220 23.75 -9.08 1.08
CA TYR A 220 24.42 -7.92 1.70
C TYR A 220 24.05 -6.61 0.99
N ARG A 221 24.11 -6.59 -0.35
CA ARG A 221 23.86 -5.40 -1.16
C ARG A 221 22.43 -4.89 -1.02
N VAL A 222 21.43 -5.76 -0.98
CA VAL A 222 20.02 -5.32 -0.92
C VAL A 222 19.68 -4.56 0.37
N SER A 223 20.39 -4.82 1.47
CA SER A 223 20.27 -4.10 2.75
C SER A 223 21.17 -2.87 2.86
N SER A 224 21.93 -2.56 1.81
CA SER A 224 22.90 -1.45 1.79
C SER A 224 22.29 -0.13 1.28
N TYR A 225 20.98 0.07 1.38
CA TYR A 225 20.30 1.26 0.90
C TYR A 225 19.32 1.81 1.94
N ASP A 226 19.28 3.13 2.06
CA ASP A 226 18.31 3.87 2.86
C ASP A 226 17.40 4.68 1.94
N TRP A 227 16.12 4.78 2.28
CA TRP A 227 15.21 5.70 1.61
C TRP A 227 15.39 7.12 2.14
N ARG A 228 15.63 8.08 1.24
CA ARG A 228 15.61 9.52 1.56
C ARG A 228 14.30 10.10 1.06
N SER A 229 13.47 10.52 2.01
CA SER A 229 12.10 10.97 1.72
C SER A 229 12.09 12.29 0.94
N GLY A 230 11.04 12.52 0.15
CA GLY A 230 10.82 13.83 -0.47
C GLY A 230 10.50 14.94 0.55
N CYS A 231 10.10 14.55 1.77
CA CYS A 231 9.86 15.47 2.88
C CYS A 231 11.16 16.13 3.35
N GLU A 232 12.23 15.36 3.56
CA GLU A 232 13.56 15.90 3.88
C GLU A 232 14.05 16.87 2.80
N ALA A 233 13.89 16.50 1.52
CA ALA A 233 14.25 17.36 0.39
C ALA A 233 13.43 18.67 0.34
N SER A 234 12.23 18.66 0.90
CA SER A 234 11.35 19.83 1.01
C SER A 234 11.57 20.65 2.30
N GLY A 235 12.60 20.30 3.09
CA GLY A 235 12.91 20.94 4.37
C GLY A 235 11.94 20.60 5.50
N ILE A 236 11.11 19.57 5.33
CA ILE A 236 10.22 19.06 6.39
C ILE A 236 11.03 18.08 7.24
N PRO A 237 11.20 18.32 8.55
CA PRO A 237 11.93 17.41 9.43
C PRO A 237 11.27 16.02 9.47
N VAL A 238 12.10 14.99 9.33
CA VAL A 238 11.70 13.59 9.41
C VAL A 238 12.47 12.94 10.56
N LYS A 239 11.76 12.24 11.45
CA LYS A 239 12.35 11.41 12.50
C LYS A 239 13.15 10.28 11.81
N PRO A 240 14.37 9.98 12.27
CA PRO A 240 15.10 8.81 11.76
C PRO A 240 14.30 7.54 12.03
N HIS A 241 14.68 6.45 11.33
CA HIS A 241 14.20 5.11 11.64
C HIS A 241 14.20 4.91 13.16
N PRO A 242 13.08 4.48 13.77
CA PRO A 242 13.00 4.33 15.22
C PRO A 242 14.05 3.33 15.72
N THR A 243 14.27 3.28 17.02
CA THR A 243 14.86 2.08 17.63
C THR A 243 13.72 1.14 18.03
N PRO A 244 13.97 -0.17 18.24
CA PRO A 244 12.92 -1.08 18.69
C PRO A 244 12.20 -0.57 19.94
N GLU A 245 12.93 -0.01 20.91
CA GLU A 245 12.38 0.56 22.14
C GLU A 245 11.46 1.76 21.87
N LYS A 246 11.85 2.66 20.95
CA LYS A 246 11.02 3.81 20.58
C LYS A 246 9.74 3.37 19.87
N LEU A 247 9.84 2.40 18.97
CA LEU A 247 8.66 1.86 18.29
C LEU A 247 7.73 1.13 19.27
N LEU A 248 8.27 0.33 20.19
CA LEU A 248 7.49 -0.32 21.25
C LEU A 248 6.79 0.72 22.13
N ASN A 249 7.49 1.75 22.60
CA ASN A 249 6.89 2.82 23.38
C ASN A 249 5.76 3.52 22.63
N THR A 250 5.91 3.72 21.32
CA THR A 250 4.86 4.31 20.47
C THR A 250 3.64 3.38 20.43
N LEU A 251 3.82 2.10 20.12
CA LEU A 251 2.74 1.12 20.01
C LEU A 251 2.00 0.91 21.35
N VAL A 252 2.72 0.92 22.47
CA VAL A 252 2.15 0.77 23.82
C VAL A 252 1.34 2.00 24.23
N ASN A 253 1.92 3.20 24.06
CA ASN A 253 1.31 4.44 24.58
C ASN A 253 0.26 5.03 23.66
N GLU A 254 0.50 5.03 22.34
CA GLU A 254 -0.44 5.58 21.37
C GLU A 254 -1.51 4.56 20.95
N GLY A 255 -1.22 3.27 21.11
CA GLY A 255 -2.08 2.15 20.73
C GLY A 255 -1.61 1.43 19.48
N GLY A 256 -1.94 0.14 19.40
CA GLY A 256 -1.41 -0.78 18.39
C GLY A 256 -1.93 -0.57 16.97
N TRP A 257 -1.41 -1.36 16.05
CA TRP A 257 -1.78 -1.33 14.63
C TRP A 257 -2.55 -2.58 14.22
N LEU A 258 -3.71 -2.41 13.58
CA LEU A 258 -4.46 -3.50 12.96
C LEU A 258 -4.25 -3.47 11.45
N MET A 259 -3.54 -4.46 10.92
CA MET A 259 -3.20 -4.56 9.51
C MET A 259 -4.17 -5.52 8.82
N ILE A 260 -4.80 -5.06 7.73
CA ILE A 260 -5.75 -5.82 6.92
C ILE A 260 -5.23 -5.87 5.49
N GLY A 261 -5.00 -7.06 4.93
CA GLY A 261 -4.63 -7.10 3.51
C GLY A 261 -4.06 -8.40 2.99
N ASP A 262 -3.29 -8.24 1.91
CA ASP A 262 -2.64 -9.28 1.13
C ASP A 262 -1.33 -9.82 1.77
N SER A 263 -0.60 -10.61 0.99
CA SER A 263 0.66 -11.23 1.40
C SER A 263 1.78 -10.21 1.68
N LEU A 264 1.79 -9.05 1.02
CA LEU A 264 2.73 -7.96 1.33
C LEU A 264 2.41 -7.29 2.69
N SER A 265 1.13 -7.22 3.05
CA SER A 265 0.73 -6.78 4.39
C SER A 265 1.21 -7.76 5.47
N ALA A 266 1.15 -9.06 5.19
CA ALA A 266 1.74 -10.08 6.06
C ALA A 266 3.27 -10.05 6.10
N GLN A 267 3.91 -9.69 4.99
CA GLN A 267 5.36 -9.47 4.96
C GLN A 267 5.77 -8.26 5.81
N TRP A 268 4.95 -7.21 5.85
CA TRP A 268 5.17 -6.08 6.75
C TRP A 268 5.01 -6.46 8.22
N PHE A 269 3.99 -7.25 8.56
CA PHE A 269 3.87 -7.84 9.89
C PHE A 269 5.10 -8.70 10.26
N MET A 270 5.59 -9.53 9.33
CA MET A 270 6.80 -10.33 9.53
C MET A 270 8.01 -9.44 9.80
N SER A 271 8.22 -8.37 9.01
CA SER A 271 9.30 -7.39 9.22
C SER A 271 9.27 -6.79 10.62
N LEU A 272 8.09 -6.33 11.08
CA LEU A 272 7.90 -5.85 12.45
C LEU A 272 8.25 -6.92 13.49
N SER A 273 7.90 -8.18 13.25
CA SER A 273 8.22 -9.28 14.16
C SER A 273 9.72 -9.63 14.22
N CYS A 274 10.48 -9.36 13.16
CA CYS A 274 11.94 -9.48 13.14
C CYS A 274 12.59 -8.30 13.85
N TYR A 275 12.10 -7.10 13.56
CA TYR A 275 12.62 -5.84 14.06
C TYR A 275 12.39 -5.67 15.58
N LEU A 276 11.25 -6.14 16.08
CA LEU A 276 10.88 -6.07 17.50
C LEU A 276 11.32 -7.30 18.32
N ALA A 277 11.88 -8.34 17.71
CA ALA A 277 12.46 -9.45 18.47
C ALA A 277 13.72 -8.99 19.22
N PRO A 278 13.95 -9.42 20.49
CA PRO A 278 13.23 -10.45 21.25
C PRO A 278 12.11 -9.91 22.16
N TYR A 279 11.73 -8.64 22.02
CA TYR A 279 10.82 -7.93 22.91
C TYR A 279 9.35 -8.30 22.73
N VAL A 280 9.02 -9.06 21.68
CA VAL A 280 7.66 -9.48 21.34
C VAL A 280 7.57 -10.98 21.11
N THR A 281 6.37 -11.52 21.29
CA THR A 281 5.98 -12.87 20.87
C THR A 281 4.86 -12.80 19.85
N ALA A 282 4.79 -13.77 18.93
CA ALA A 282 3.69 -13.84 17.97
C ALA A 282 2.71 -14.95 18.36
N VAL A 283 1.41 -14.65 18.34
CA VAL A 283 0.33 -15.58 18.73
C VAL A 283 -0.85 -15.46 17.75
N PRO A 284 -1.46 -16.57 17.28
CA PRO A 284 -1.03 -17.94 17.53
C PRO A 284 0.28 -18.25 16.82
N VAL A 285 0.97 -19.29 17.30
CA VAL A 285 2.01 -19.95 16.52
C VAL A 285 1.31 -20.69 15.39
N PHE A 286 1.76 -20.49 14.16
CA PHE A 286 1.19 -21.19 13.01
C PHE A 286 1.72 -22.62 12.97
N THR A 287 0.84 -23.59 13.21
CA THR A 287 1.07 -25.02 13.04
C THR A 287 0.06 -25.55 12.02
N PRO A 288 0.17 -26.80 11.54
CA PRO A 288 -0.83 -27.39 10.65
C PRO A 288 -2.26 -27.36 11.20
N GLU A 289 -2.44 -27.28 12.52
CA GLU A 289 -3.74 -27.21 13.20
C GLU A 289 -4.28 -25.78 13.33
N THR A 290 -3.44 -24.75 13.12
CA THR A 290 -3.87 -23.35 13.22
C THR A 290 -4.79 -23.03 12.04
N PRO A 291 -5.99 -22.46 12.27
CA PRO A 291 -6.85 -22.06 11.19
C PRO A 291 -6.12 -21.15 10.21
N TRP A 292 -6.21 -21.49 8.94
CA TRP A 292 -5.55 -20.81 7.84
C TRP A 292 -5.74 -19.28 7.86
N ASN A 293 -6.98 -18.85 8.13
CA ASN A 293 -7.40 -17.45 8.21
C ASN A 293 -7.24 -16.82 9.61
N ALA A 294 -6.60 -17.50 10.58
CA ALA A 294 -6.41 -16.96 11.91
C ALA A 294 -5.66 -15.62 11.86
N THR A 295 -6.13 -14.63 12.62
CA THR A 295 -5.39 -13.40 12.89
C THR A 295 -4.14 -13.73 13.70
N GLN A 296 -3.01 -13.11 13.36
CA GLN A 296 -1.80 -13.20 14.18
C GLN A 296 -1.51 -11.86 14.84
N HIS A 297 -1.07 -11.90 16.09
CA HIS A 297 -0.82 -10.76 16.96
C HIS A 297 0.64 -10.76 17.41
N LEU A 298 1.23 -9.57 17.58
CA LEU A 298 2.45 -9.36 18.33
C LEU A 298 2.10 -8.84 19.73
N TYR A 299 2.47 -9.58 20.76
CA TYR A 299 2.32 -9.20 22.16
C TYR A 299 3.67 -8.86 22.77
N LEU A 300 3.68 -8.04 23.83
CA LEU A 300 4.90 -7.78 24.60
C LEU A 300 5.39 -9.07 25.27
N ASN A 301 6.69 -9.34 25.15
CA ASN A 301 7.31 -10.48 25.81
C ASN A 301 7.70 -10.13 27.25
N ASN A 302 6.91 -10.59 28.23
CA ASN A 302 7.17 -10.35 29.66
C ASN A 302 8.52 -10.95 30.16
N ALA A 303 9.14 -11.86 29.42
CA ALA A 303 10.46 -12.37 29.76
C ALA A 303 11.59 -11.37 29.43
N SER A 304 11.31 -10.30 28.67
CA SER A 304 12.31 -9.30 28.31
C SER A 304 12.51 -8.28 29.43
N SER A 305 13.77 -8.00 29.78
CA SER A 305 14.13 -7.00 30.81
C SER A 305 13.70 -5.58 30.44
N LEU A 306 13.64 -5.27 29.14
CA LEU A 306 13.07 -4.00 28.67
C LEU A 306 11.59 -3.92 29.05
N VAL A 307 10.81 -4.96 28.71
CA VAL A 307 9.37 -4.99 28.96
C VAL A 307 9.05 -4.96 30.45
N GLN A 308 9.85 -5.63 31.28
CA GLN A 308 9.70 -5.63 32.74
C GLN A 308 9.93 -4.26 33.38
N SER A 309 10.64 -3.35 32.71
CA SER A 309 10.89 -1.99 33.20
C SER A 309 10.02 -0.92 32.54
N MET A 310 9.14 -1.30 31.60
CA MET A 310 8.22 -0.37 30.95
C MET A 310 7.06 0.00 31.87
N GLU A 311 6.71 1.29 31.89
CA GLU A 311 5.46 1.76 32.45
C GLU A 311 4.33 1.51 31.43
N LEU A 312 3.38 0.65 31.79
CA LEU A 312 2.26 0.29 30.93
C LEU A 312 1.05 1.17 31.24
N PRO A 313 0.31 1.66 30.22
CA PRO A 313 -0.86 2.50 30.45
C PRO A 313 -2.01 1.70 31.08
N ASP A 314 -2.92 2.41 31.75
CA ASP A 314 -4.08 1.78 32.39
C ASP A 314 -4.86 0.88 31.42
N GLY A 315 -5.13 -0.33 31.89
CA GLY A 315 -5.85 -1.36 31.13
C GLY A 315 -5.03 -2.06 30.04
N PHE A 316 -3.71 -1.80 29.93
CA PHE A 316 -2.84 -2.59 29.07
C PHE A 316 -2.53 -3.94 29.72
N ASP A 317 -2.92 -5.02 29.05
CA ASP A 317 -2.66 -6.40 29.46
C ASP A 317 -1.67 -7.07 28.51
N LEU A 318 -0.58 -7.62 29.05
CA LEU A 318 0.51 -8.23 28.28
C LEU A 318 0.07 -9.45 27.44
N ASN A 319 -1.00 -10.13 27.84
CA ASN A 319 -1.49 -11.35 27.20
C ASN A 319 -2.63 -11.09 26.20
N THR A 320 -3.37 -9.98 26.37
CA THR A 320 -4.56 -9.71 25.55
C THR A 320 -4.49 -8.41 24.74
N THR A 321 -3.51 -7.54 24.98
CA THR A 321 -3.39 -6.26 24.25
C THR A 321 -2.31 -6.37 23.17
N PRO A 322 -2.68 -6.50 21.88
CA PRO A 322 -1.72 -6.62 20.80
C PRO A 322 -1.08 -5.27 20.48
N LEU A 323 0.20 -5.30 20.14
CA LEU A 323 0.92 -4.15 19.59
C LEU A 323 0.65 -4.00 18.09
N VAL A 324 0.66 -5.12 17.37
CA VAL A 324 0.41 -5.18 15.94
C VAL A 324 -0.35 -6.47 15.67
N SER A 325 -1.33 -6.41 14.78
CA SER A 325 -2.07 -7.59 14.34
C SER A 325 -2.15 -7.62 12.82
N ILE A 326 -2.09 -8.82 12.24
CA ILE A 326 -2.34 -9.04 10.83
C ILE A 326 -3.52 -9.97 10.65
N LEU A 327 -4.49 -9.48 9.88
CA LEU A 327 -5.63 -10.22 9.39
C LEU A 327 -5.54 -10.24 7.85
N ARG A 328 -5.54 -11.44 7.28
CA ARG A 328 -5.48 -11.59 5.82
C ARG A 328 -6.87 -11.37 5.23
N SER A 329 -7.01 -10.31 4.45
CA SER A 329 -8.18 -10.04 3.62
C SER A 329 -7.72 -9.24 2.42
N GLY A 330 -7.25 -9.93 1.39
CA GLY A 330 -6.66 -9.32 0.19
C GLY A 330 -7.67 -8.56 -0.66
N LEU A 331 -8.97 -8.78 -0.42
CA LEU A 331 -10.07 -8.12 -1.13
C LEU A 331 -10.76 -7.02 -0.31
N LEU A 332 -10.43 -6.89 0.98
CA LEU A 332 -11.04 -6.03 2.02
C LEU A 332 -12.52 -6.27 2.32
N LEU A 333 -13.27 -6.73 1.34
CA LEU A 333 -14.61 -7.29 1.46
C LEU A 333 -14.53 -8.81 1.35
N SER A 334 -15.45 -9.50 2.02
CA SER A 334 -15.68 -10.92 1.79
C SER A 334 -16.28 -11.17 0.40
N LYS A 335 -16.12 -12.38 -0.14
CA LYS A 335 -16.75 -12.77 -1.41
C LYS A 335 -18.28 -12.56 -1.43
N PRO A 336 -19.03 -12.86 -0.34
CA PRO A 336 -20.44 -12.49 -0.24
C PRO A 336 -20.69 -10.98 -0.37
N GLU A 337 -19.93 -10.12 0.31
CA GLU A 337 -20.08 -8.66 0.22
C GLU A 337 -19.76 -8.14 -1.19
N ILE A 338 -18.73 -8.69 -1.84
CA ILE A 338 -18.40 -8.35 -3.24
C ILE A 338 -19.54 -8.75 -4.18
N LYS A 339 -20.15 -9.91 -3.94
CA LYS A 339 -21.30 -10.37 -4.72
C LYS A 339 -22.46 -9.38 -4.63
N GLU A 340 -22.78 -8.91 -3.43
CA GLU A 340 -23.83 -7.90 -3.23
C GLU A 340 -23.52 -6.60 -3.99
N VAL A 341 -22.27 -6.14 -3.98
CA VAL A 341 -21.85 -4.95 -4.72
C VAL A 341 -21.99 -5.13 -6.23
N ILE A 342 -21.56 -6.28 -6.76
CA ILE A 342 -21.66 -6.59 -8.19
C ILE A 342 -23.12 -6.64 -8.65
N GLU A 343 -23.98 -7.33 -7.90
CA GLU A 343 -25.40 -7.48 -8.22
C GLU A 343 -26.13 -6.13 -8.12
N LYS A 344 -25.88 -5.35 -7.08
CA LYS A 344 -26.48 -4.02 -6.89
C LYS A 344 -26.18 -3.06 -8.04
N ASN A 345 -24.96 -3.14 -8.60
CA ASN A 345 -24.48 -2.22 -9.63
C ASN A 345 -24.52 -2.82 -11.05
N ASN A 346 -25.06 -4.04 -11.23
CA ASN A 346 -25.12 -4.75 -12.52
C ASN A 346 -23.77 -4.80 -13.26
N LEU A 347 -22.68 -5.07 -12.52
CA LEU A 347 -21.30 -5.04 -13.06
C LEU A 347 -20.97 -6.26 -13.91
N ILE A 348 -21.73 -7.35 -13.74
CA ILE A 348 -21.59 -8.60 -14.48
C ILE A 348 -22.96 -8.95 -15.05
N ASN A 349 -23.03 -9.12 -16.38
CA ASN A 349 -24.26 -9.41 -17.12
C ASN A 349 -24.14 -10.69 -17.98
N ASP A 350 -23.27 -11.62 -17.59
CA ASP A 350 -23.13 -12.91 -18.25
C ASP A 350 -23.31 -14.07 -17.27
N ASP A 351 -23.42 -15.29 -17.80
CA ASP A 351 -23.72 -16.50 -17.05
C ASP A 351 -22.50 -17.17 -16.42
N LYS A 352 -21.29 -16.56 -16.51
CA LYS A 352 -20.10 -17.15 -15.89
C LYS A 352 -20.22 -17.06 -14.36
N PRO A 353 -19.63 -18.01 -13.61
CA PRO A 353 -19.45 -17.85 -12.17
C PRO A 353 -18.81 -16.49 -11.83
N MET A 354 -19.11 -15.96 -10.65
CA MET A 354 -18.55 -14.68 -10.24
C MET A 354 -17.06 -14.76 -9.92
N PHE A 355 -16.66 -15.83 -9.23
CA PHE A 355 -15.28 -16.04 -8.79
C PHE A 355 -14.66 -17.25 -9.50
N GLY A 356 -13.38 -17.11 -9.82
CA GLY A 356 -12.51 -18.12 -10.40
C GLY A 356 -11.81 -19.00 -9.36
N PRO A 357 -10.86 -19.83 -9.82
CA PRO A 357 -10.18 -20.81 -8.96
C PRO A 357 -9.11 -20.19 -8.05
N GLU A 358 -8.79 -18.90 -8.19
CA GLU A 358 -7.80 -18.25 -7.34
C GLU A 358 -8.18 -18.37 -5.86
N LYS A 359 -7.26 -18.93 -5.08
CA LYS A 359 -7.38 -18.98 -3.63
C LYS A 359 -6.92 -17.63 -3.09
N VAL A 360 -7.84 -16.94 -2.43
CA VAL A 360 -7.61 -15.62 -1.84
C VAL A 360 -8.10 -15.65 -0.41
N PHE A 361 -7.46 -14.86 0.44
CA PHE A 361 -7.98 -14.55 1.75
C PHE A 361 -9.02 -13.44 1.65
N ASP A 362 -10.21 -13.70 2.15
CA ASP A 362 -11.27 -12.73 2.29
C ASP A 362 -11.96 -12.90 3.65
N MET A 363 -12.47 -11.80 4.20
CA MET A 363 -13.10 -11.76 5.51
C MET A 363 -14.15 -10.66 5.54
N HIS A 364 -15.23 -10.88 6.29
CA HIS A 364 -16.31 -9.91 6.38
C HIS A 364 -15.81 -8.64 7.09
N THR A 365 -16.22 -7.46 6.59
CA THR A 365 -15.78 -6.21 7.23
C THR A 365 -16.19 -6.09 8.70
N ALA A 366 -17.30 -6.72 9.08
CA ALA A 366 -17.80 -6.73 10.45
C ALA A 366 -16.81 -7.37 11.44
N GLU A 367 -16.00 -8.34 11.00
CA GLU A 367 -15.04 -9.04 11.85
C GLU A 367 -13.91 -8.11 12.28
N TYR A 368 -13.17 -7.54 11.31
CA TYR A 368 -12.03 -6.68 11.65
C TYR A 368 -12.42 -5.28 12.15
N THR A 369 -13.64 -4.81 11.85
CA THR A 369 -14.14 -3.55 12.43
C THR A 369 -14.57 -3.72 13.89
N ALA A 370 -15.07 -4.90 14.27
CA ALA A 370 -15.32 -5.22 15.67
C ALA A 370 -14.01 -5.20 16.48
N ASP A 371 -12.96 -5.85 15.98
CA ASP A 371 -11.62 -5.81 16.59
C ASP A 371 -11.07 -4.38 16.71
N PHE A 372 -11.21 -3.59 15.64
CA PHE A 372 -10.74 -2.21 15.64
C PHE A 372 -11.43 -1.34 16.71
N LEU A 373 -12.71 -1.59 16.97
CA LEU A 373 -13.51 -0.86 17.95
C LEU A 373 -13.43 -1.45 19.36
N ASP A 374 -12.82 -2.62 19.57
CA ASP A 374 -12.66 -3.20 20.89
C ASP A 374 -11.65 -2.37 21.72
N PRO A 375 -12.09 -1.77 22.85
CA PRO A 375 -11.19 -0.99 23.70
C PRO A 375 -10.08 -1.84 24.34
N LYS A 376 -10.25 -3.16 24.49
CA LYS A 376 -9.23 -4.07 25.05
C LYS A 376 -8.07 -4.29 24.10
N LEU A 377 -8.33 -4.25 22.80
CA LEU A 377 -7.27 -4.45 21.79
C LEU A 377 -6.47 -3.17 21.52
N ARG A 378 -6.97 -2.01 21.98
CA ARG A 378 -6.27 -0.71 22.00
C ARG A 378 -5.63 -0.29 20.66
N TYR A 379 -6.18 -0.70 19.52
CA TYR A 379 -5.67 -0.23 18.23
C TYR A 379 -5.89 1.28 18.04
N SER A 380 -4.87 1.98 17.57
CA SER A 380 -4.93 3.39 17.20
C SER A 380 -5.10 3.59 15.70
N LYS A 381 -4.59 2.63 14.91
CA LYS A 381 -4.57 2.70 13.45
C LYS A 381 -5.01 1.38 12.84
N MET A 382 -5.91 1.43 11.86
CA MET A 382 -6.14 0.32 10.93
C MET A 382 -5.40 0.63 9.63
N ILE A 383 -4.58 -0.29 9.14
CA ILE A 383 -3.88 -0.14 7.86
C ILE A 383 -4.37 -1.22 6.91
N ALA A 384 -5.11 -0.81 5.89
CA ALA A 384 -5.72 -1.69 4.90
C ALA A 384 -4.97 -1.63 3.56
N SER A 385 -4.93 -2.74 2.81
CA SER A 385 -4.43 -2.75 1.43
C SER A 385 -5.18 -3.78 0.57
N SER A 386 -5.38 -3.44 -0.70
CA SER A 386 -5.98 -4.34 -1.70
C SER A 386 -5.57 -4.00 -3.13
N GLY A 387 -5.94 -4.85 -4.08
CA GLY A 387 -5.68 -4.67 -5.50
C GLY A 387 -4.87 -5.81 -6.10
N ALA A 388 -3.91 -6.38 -5.37
CA ALA A 388 -3.06 -7.47 -5.87
C ALA A 388 -3.87 -8.72 -6.30
N HIS A 389 -4.97 -9.02 -5.60
CA HIS A 389 -5.83 -10.16 -5.92
C HIS A 389 -7.02 -9.83 -6.83
N TYR A 390 -7.15 -8.57 -7.29
CA TYR A 390 -8.14 -8.22 -8.31
C TYR A 390 -7.59 -8.61 -9.69
N THR A 391 -7.52 -9.92 -9.94
CA THR A 391 -6.92 -10.51 -11.13
C THR A 391 -7.98 -11.11 -12.07
N ALA A 392 -7.58 -11.36 -13.31
CA ALA A 392 -8.39 -12.13 -14.24
C ALA A 392 -8.68 -13.56 -13.74
N MET A 393 -7.75 -14.17 -13.00
CA MET A 393 -7.92 -15.51 -12.43
C MET A 393 -8.98 -15.54 -11.32
N LEU A 394 -9.05 -14.50 -10.47
CA LEU A 394 -10.11 -14.37 -9.48
C LEU A 394 -11.47 -14.10 -10.13
N PHE A 395 -11.51 -13.38 -11.25
CA PHE A 395 -12.76 -12.94 -11.88
C PHE A 395 -13.04 -13.63 -13.24
N GLN A 396 -12.69 -14.92 -13.40
CA GLN A 396 -13.11 -15.76 -14.53
C GLN A 396 -12.73 -15.22 -15.93
N ASP A 397 -11.47 -14.79 -16.05
CA ASP A 397 -10.85 -14.23 -17.26
C ASP A 397 -11.63 -13.03 -17.83
N ARG A 398 -12.28 -12.26 -16.94
CA ARG A 398 -12.93 -11.00 -17.32
C ARG A 398 -11.90 -9.97 -17.77
N PRO A 399 -12.27 -9.09 -18.72
CA PRO A 399 -11.43 -7.99 -19.13
C PRO A 399 -11.04 -7.09 -17.96
N PHE A 400 -9.84 -6.51 -18.01
CA PHE A 400 -9.34 -5.69 -16.90
C PHE A 400 -10.18 -4.44 -16.64
N HIS A 401 -10.77 -3.82 -17.66
CA HIS A 401 -11.68 -2.69 -17.44
C HIS A 401 -12.88 -3.09 -16.57
N GLN A 402 -13.45 -4.28 -16.79
CA GLN A 402 -14.54 -4.79 -15.95
C GLN A 402 -14.06 -5.10 -14.52
N ILE A 403 -12.85 -5.63 -14.37
CA ILE A 403 -12.25 -5.86 -13.03
C ILE A 403 -11.97 -4.53 -12.32
N ALA A 404 -11.56 -3.49 -13.05
CA ALA A 404 -11.37 -2.15 -12.50
C ALA A 404 -12.68 -1.52 -12.04
N ASP A 405 -13.79 -1.74 -12.77
CA ASP A 405 -15.12 -1.34 -12.31
C ASP A 405 -15.51 -2.09 -11.02
N ILE A 406 -15.30 -3.41 -10.98
CA ILE A 406 -15.55 -4.20 -9.77
C ILE A 406 -14.71 -3.69 -8.59
N PHE A 407 -13.41 -3.42 -8.80
CA PHE A 407 -12.55 -2.85 -7.78
C PHE A 407 -13.06 -1.49 -7.30
N HIS A 408 -13.47 -0.61 -8.22
CA HIS A 408 -13.99 0.71 -7.89
C HIS A 408 -15.20 0.65 -6.96
N TYR A 409 -16.24 -0.09 -7.34
CA TYR A 409 -17.45 -0.18 -6.52
C TYR A 409 -17.21 -0.92 -5.20
N ASN A 410 -16.36 -1.95 -5.19
CA ASN A 410 -15.98 -2.63 -3.94
C ASN A 410 -15.20 -1.70 -3.00
N PHE A 411 -14.27 -0.92 -3.55
CA PHE A 411 -13.47 0.00 -2.77
C PHE A 411 -14.30 1.17 -2.23
N GLU A 412 -15.22 1.70 -3.05
CA GLU A 412 -16.23 2.67 -2.61
C GLU A 412 -17.04 2.10 -1.44
N ARG A 413 -17.56 0.88 -1.58
CA ARG A 413 -18.31 0.22 -0.51
C ARG A 413 -17.49 0.03 0.77
N TRP A 414 -16.23 -0.40 0.64
CA TRP A 414 -15.34 -0.54 1.79
C TRP A 414 -15.10 0.80 2.48
N ALA A 415 -14.82 1.86 1.73
CA ALA A 415 -14.54 3.18 2.25
C ALA A 415 -15.77 3.84 2.92
N GLU A 416 -16.97 3.58 2.40
CA GLU A 416 -18.23 3.93 3.07
C GLU A 416 -18.35 3.25 4.44
N ILE A 417 -18.12 1.93 4.51
CA ILE A 417 -18.18 1.18 5.78
C ILE A 417 -17.16 1.75 6.77
N MET A 418 -15.94 2.02 6.34
CA MET A 418 -14.90 2.60 7.20
C MET A 418 -15.28 4.01 7.69
N THR A 419 -15.95 4.79 6.85
CA THR A 419 -16.48 6.10 7.23
C THR A 419 -17.55 5.98 8.31
N GLU A 420 -18.44 4.98 8.24
CA GLU A 420 -19.42 4.71 9.31
C GLU A 420 -18.75 4.21 10.60
N VAL A 421 -17.74 3.35 10.49
CA VAL A 421 -16.94 2.90 11.66
C VAL A 421 -16.31 4.08 12.38
N LEU A 422 -15.82 5.08 11.65
CA LEU A 422 -15.28 6.32 12.21
C LEU A 422 -16.35 7.21 12.87
N LYS A 423 -17.65 6.98 12.67
CA LYS A 423 -18.69 7.68 13.43
C LYS A 423 -18.96 7.05 14.81
N ASP A 424 -18.54 5.81 15.03
CA ASP A 424 -18.68 5.14 16.32
C ASP A 424 -17.87 5.90 17.41
N PRO A 425 -18.45 6.21 18.58
CA PRO A 425 -17.74 6.89 19.68
C PRO A 425 -16.46 6.17 20.13
N ARG A 426 -16.40 4.84 20.05
CA ARG A 426 -15.22 4.03 20.38
C ARG A 426 -14.06 4.24 19.42
N SER A 427 -14.33 4.78 18.23
CA SER A 427 -13.31 5.13 17.24
C SER A 427 -12.63 6.47 17.50
N LYS A 428 -13.01 7.22 18.55
CA LYS A 428 -12.46 8.56 18.81
C LYS A 428 -10.94 8.53 18.89
N GLY A 429 -10.28 9.37 18.08
CA GLY A 429 -8.82 9.46 17.99
C GLY A 429 -8.16 8.38 17.14
N LYS A 430 -8.90 7.37 16.66
CA LYS A 430 -8.37 6.35 15.76
C LYS A 430 -8.34 6.83 14.31
N LYS A 431 -7.41 6.29 13.53
CA LYS A 431 -7.27 6.54 12.09
C LYS A 431 -7.37 5.24 11.27
N ILE A 432 -7.84 5.36 10.05
CA ILE A 432 -7.84 4.28 9.05
C ILE A 432 -6.99 4.76 7.88
N LEU A 433 -6.03 3.93 7.46
CA LEU A 433 -5.10 4.22 6.39
C LEU A 433 -5.27 3.17 5.30
N TYR A 434 -5.44 3.61 4.05
CA TYR A 434 -5.33 2.71 2.90
C TYR A 434 -3.92 2.78 2.33
N ARG A 435 -3.12 1.75 2.57
CA ARG A 435 -1.84 1.56 1.89
C ARG A 435 -2.12 1.17 0.45
N THR A 436 -1.57 1.93 -0.47
CA THR A 436 -1.58 1.58 -1.90
C THR A 436 -1.04 0.16 -2.13
N ALA A 437 -1.59 -0.53 -3.13
CA ALA A 437 -1.05 -1.80 -3.59
C ALA A 437 0.31 -1.60 -4.24
N THR A 438 1.14 -2.61 -4.10
CA THR A 438 2.48 -2.67 -4.69
C THR A 438 2.51 -3.79 -5.71
N ALA A 439 3.00 -3.50 -6.91
CA ALA A 439 3.22 -4.48 -7.95
C ALA A 439 4.57 -5.18 -7.80
N GLY A 440 4.73 -6.34 -8.43
CA GLY A 440 6.02 -7.01 -8.57
C GLY A 440 6.87 -6.46 -9.72
N HIS A 441 8.08 -7.02 -9.88
CA HIS A 441 8.97 -6.71 -11.01
C HIS A 441 9.22 -7.96 -11.87
N ASP A 442 8.80 -7.94 -13.13
CA ASP A 442 9.07 -9.05 -14.05
C ASP A 442 10.59 -9.32 -14.13
N LYS A 443 10.97 -10.61 -14.07
CA LYS A 443 12.37 -11.09 -14.10
C LYS A 443 13.29 -10.39 -13.08
N CYS A 444 12.78 -10.09 -11.89
CA CYS A 444 13.53 -9.47 -10.79
C CYS A 444 14.87 -10.18 -10.48
N ASN A 445 14.96 -11.49 -10.69
CA ASN A 445 16.16 -12.29 -10.47
C ASN A 445 17.37 -11.85 -11.32
N LEU A 446 17.13 -11.13 -12.43
CA LEU A 446 18.15 -10.54 -13.29
C LEU A 446 18.62 -9.14 -12.82
N GLU A 447 17.86 -8.48 -11.95
CA GLU A 447 18.06 -7.08 -11.56
C GLU A 447 18.90 -6.95 -10.28
N ARG A 448 20.18 -7.36 -10.32
CA ARG A 448 21.07 -7.37 -9.13
C ARG A 448 21.88 -6.09 -8.91
N LYS A 449 21.61 -5.04 -9.70
CA LYS A 449 22.44 -3.81 -9.76
C LYS A 449 22.09 -2.77 -8.69
N GLY A 450 21.05 -3.03 -7.89
CA GLY A 450 20.54 -2.09 -6.88
C GLY A 450 19.29 -1.35 -7.36
N PRO A 451 18.87 -0.33 -6.59
CA PRO A 451 17.69 0.46 -6.90
C PRO A 451 17.77 1.14 -8.26
N TRP A 452 16.61 1.32 -8.89
CA TRP A 452 16.46 2.26 -10.00
C TRP A 452 16.43 3.71 -9.49
N ASN A 453 16.81 4.65 -10.36
CA ASN A 453 16.71 6.10 -10.06
C ASN A 453 15.28 6.64 -10.22
N GLU A 454 14.45 5.93 -10.98
CA GLU A 454 13.05 6.24 -11.21
C GLU A 454 12.23 4.97 -11.35
N GLU A 455 10.93 5.10 -11.12
CA GLU A 455 9.98 4.02 -11.36
C GLU A 455 9.87 3.76 -12.86
N LYS A 456 9.82 2.49 -13.25
CA LYS A 456 9.61 2.09 -14.64
C LYS A 456 8.19 1.59 -14.82
N ILE A 457 7.65 1.83 -16.01
CA ILE A 457 6.37 1.26 -16.41
C ILE A 457 6.53 -0.25 -16.54
N LEU A 458 5.62 -1.00 -15.94
CA LEU A 458 5.55 -2.45 -16.10
C LEU A 458 4.85 -2.74 -17.43
N GLU A 459 5.63 -3.14 -18.43
CA GLU A 459 5.12 -3.43 -19.78
C GLU A 459 4.56 -4.86 -19.90
N THR A 460 5.03 -5.79 -19.06
CA THR A 460 4.56 -7.18 -19.10
C THR A 460 3.29 -7.34 -18.26
N PRO A 461 2.19 -7.89 -18.81
CA PRO A 461 0.96 -8.15 -18.08
C PRO A 461 1.10 -9.43 -17.21
N VAL A 462 2.03 -9.41 -16.25
CA VAL A 462 2.19 -10.48 -15.26
C VAL A 462 1.13 -10.29 -14.19
N TRP A 463 0.25 -11.28 -14.04
CA TRP A 463 -0.92 -11.21 -13.14
C TRP A 463 -1.79 -9.98 -13.45
N ASN A 464 -1.81 -8.98 -12.58
CA ASN A 464 -2.46 -7.69 -12.81
C ASN A 464 -1.54 -6.49 -12.54
N TRP A 465 -0.22 -6.71 -12.47
CA TRP A 465 0.75 -5.73 -11.97
C TRP A 465 0.73 -4.40 -12.74
N GLN A 466 0.56 -4.45 -14.06
CA GLN A 466 0.43 -3.24 -14.90
C GLN A 466 -0.81 -2.39 -14.57
N ILE A 467 -1.83 -2.97 -13.92
CA ILE A 467 -3.11 -2.33 -13.58
C ILE A 467 -3.11 -1.79 -12.14
N ILE A 468 -2.19 -2.23 -11.27
CA ILE A 468 -2.09 -1.73 -9.89
C ILE A 468 -2.07 -0.19 -9.79
N PRO A 469 -1.35 0.57 -10.66
CA PRO A 469 -1.42 2.03 -10.63
C PRO A 469 -2.83 2.60 -10.86
N LEU A 470 -3.67 1.93 -11.65
CA LEU A 470 -5.07 2.32 -11.84
C LEU A 470 -5.89 2.09 -10.57
N PHE A 471 -5.74 0.93 -9.91
CA PHE A 471 -6.41 0.66 -8.63
C PHE A 471 -6.00 1.67 -7.54
N ASN A 472 -4.72 2.04 -7.47
CA ASN A 472 -4.25 3.07 -6.54
C ASN A 472 -4.87 4.45 -6.84
N LYS A 473 -5.03 4.82 -8.12
CA LYS A 473 -5.74 6.05 -8.52
C LYS A 473 -7.22 6.03 -8.18
N ILE A 474 -7.90 4.90 -8.39
CA ILE A 474 -9.29 4.72 -7.99
C ILE A 474 -9.43 4.92 -6.48
N ALA A 475 -8.57 4.29 -5.69
CA ALA A 475 -8.59 4.44 -4.24
C ALA A 475 -8.34 5.88 -3.76
N ASP A 476 -7.36 6.57 -4.35
CA ASP A 476 -7.08 8.00 -4.10
C ASP A 476 -8.30 8.87 -4.41
N SER A 477 -8.94 8.64 -5.57
CA SER A 477 -10.13 9.37 -5.99
C SER A 477 -11.30 9.17 -5.01
N VAL A 478 -11.59 7.93 -4.61
CA VAL A 478 -12.67 7.60 -3.68
C VAL A 478 -12.41 8.21 -2.30
N ILE A 479 -11.22 8.04 -1.73
CA ILE A 479 -10.87 8.60 -0.41
C ILE A 479 -10.95 10.14 -0.44
N THR A 480 -10.43 10.76 -1.50
CA THR A 480 -10.47 12.22 -1.67
C THR A 480 -11.91 12.72 -1.75
N ALA A 481 -12.78 12.03 -2.51
CA ALA A 481 -14.18 12.40 -2.67
C ALA A 481 -14.98 12.28 -1.36
N LEU A 482 -14.70 11.27 -0.53
CA LEU A 482 -15.34 11.10 0.78
C LEU A 482 -14.99 12.22 1.76
N ASN A 483 -13.80 12.83 1.61
CA ASN A 483 -13.32 13.93 2.45
C ASN A 483 -13.45 13.63 3.96
N GLN A 484 -13.14 12.39 4.35
CA GLN A 484 -13.16 11.95 5.74
C GLN A 484 -11.74 12.12 6.34
N PRO A 485 -11.47 13.11 7.19
CA PRO A 485 -10.12 13.43 7.68
C PRO A 485 -9.42 12.34 8.49
N ARG A 486 -10.11 11.28 8.91
CA ARG A 486 -9.51 10.11 9.62
C ARG A 486 -9.43 8.85 8.77
N LEU A 487 -9.82 8.91 7.49
CA LEU A 487 -9.63 7.88 6.49
C LEU A 487 -8.71 8.45 5.42
N GLU A 488 -7.45 8.04 5.41
CA GLU A 488 -6.40 8.68 4.61
C GLU A 488 -5.69 7.69 3.68
N LEU A 489 -5.25 8.19 2.52
CA LEU A 489 -4.42 7.42 1.61
C LEU A 489 -2.96 7.38 2.13
N MET A 490 -2.37 6.21 2.15
CA MET A 490 -0.97 5.96 2.46
C MET A 490 -0.25 5.51 1.18
N ALA A 491 -0.01 6.47 0.28
CA ALA A 491 0.66 6.27 -1.01
C ALA A 491 2.18 6.08 -0.83
N ILE A 492 2.61 4.86 -0.52
CA ILE A 492 4.01 4.49 -0.17
C ILE A 492 4.54 3.28 -0.95
N GLU A 493 3.95 3.01 -2.10
CA GLU A 493 4.34 1.94 -3.02
C GLU A 493 5.62 2.27 -3.79
N ARG A 494 5.82 3.55 -4.13
CA ARG A 494 6.91 3.99 -5.02
C ARG A 494 8.33 3.56 -4.57
N PRO A 495 8.71 3.65 -3.28
CA PRO A 495 10.01 3.14 -2.85
C PRO A 495 10.22 1.67 -3.22
N ALA A 496 9.18 0.84 -3.13
CA ALA A 496 9.22 -0.56 -3.50
C ALA A 496 9.34 -0.75 -5.02
N MET A 497 8.60 0.05 -5.81
CA MET A 497 8.63 0.04 -7.29
C MET A 497 9.98 0.49 -7.91
N MET A 498 10.91 0.96 -7.08
CA MET A 498 12.28 1.29 -7.49
C MET A 498 13.29 0.21 -7.09
N ARG A 499 12.84 -0.93 -6.56
CA ARG A 499 13.70 -1.95 -5.95
C ARG A 499 13.48 -3.35 -6.54
N PRO A 500 13.66 -3.53 -7.86
CA PRO A 500 13.63 -4.86 -8.44
C PRO A 500 14.73 -5.78 -7.87
N ASP A 501 15.82 -5.20 -7.36
CA ASP A 501 16.92 -5.92 -6.71
C ASP A 501 16.54 -6.50 -5.35
N GLY A 502 15.52 -5.93 -4.71
CA GLY A 502 15.12 -6.22 -3.35
C GLY A 502 14.15 -7.40 -3.21
N HIS A 503 13.73 -8.03 -4.30
CA HIS A 503 12.83 -9.19 -4.26
C HIS A 503 13.47 -10.40 -3.59
N ILE A 504 12.66 -11.34 -3.12
CA ILE A 504 13.20 -12.62 -2.63
C ILE A 504 13.68 -13.48 -3.81
N LEU A 505 14.55 -14.46 -3.55
CA LEU A 505 15.23 -15.19 -4.64
C LEU A 505 14.32 -16.04 -5.52
N ILE A 506 13.13 -16.39 -5.02
CA ILE A 506 12.22 -17.35 -5.66
C ILE A 506 10.94 -16.70 -6.20
N ASP A 507 10.74 -15.41 -5.93
CA ASP A 507 9.49 -14.71 -6.24
C ASP A 507 9.76 -13.22 -6.44
N CYS A 508 9.09 -12.66 -7.44
CA CYS A 508 9.18 -11.28 -7.87
C CYS A 508 8.00 -10.40 -7.43
N LEU A 509 7.14 -10.88 -6.54
CA LEU A 509 6.17 -10.05 -5.81
C LEU A 509 6.72 -9.66 -4.43
N HIS A 510 7.18 -10.64 -3.65
CA HIS A 510 7.63 -10.42 -2.28
C HIS A 510 9.04 -9.83 -2.21
N PHE A 511 9.27 -8.98 -1.20
CA PHE A 511 10.56 -8.34 -0.96
C PHE A 511 11.35 -9.03 0.15
N THR A 512 12.66 -8.89 0.12
CA THR A 512 13.55 -9.32 1.20
C THR A 512 13.31 -8.44 2.42
N VAL A 513 12.78 -9.02 3.49
CA VAL A 513 12.68 -8.37 4.81
C VAL A 513 14.09 -7.95 5.27
N GLY A 514 14.24 -6.68 5.64
CA GLY A 514 15.53 -6.07 5.94
C GLY A 514 16.23 -5.40 4.76
N ALA A 515 15.60 -5.32 3.57
CA ALA A 515 16.11 -4.56 2.43
C ALA A 515 15.76 -3.06 2.48
N GLY A 516 15.03 -2.61 3.51
CA GLY A 516 14.65 -1.22 3.73
C GLY A 516 13.30 -0.84 3.10
N ILE A 517 12.73 -1.68 2.24
CA ILE A 517 11.47 -1.40 1.52
C ILE A 517 10.29 -1.44 2.48
N ILE A 518 10.11 -2.63 3.07
CA ILE A 518 9.03 -2.92 4.02
C ILE A 518 9.24 -2.13 5.31
N GLU A 519 10.49 -2.00 5.75
CA GLU A 519 10.86 -1.19 6.91
C GLU A 519 10.56 0.30 6.67
N GLY A 520 10.69 0.78 5.43
CA GLY A 520 10.31 2.15 5.05
C GLY A 520 8.82 2.45 5.21
N TRP A 521 7.96 1.43 5.19
CA TRP A 521 6.53 1.58 5.48
C TRP A 521 6.30 1.86 6.97
N THR A 522 7.06 1.17 7.84
CA THR A 522 7.12 1.47 9.29
C THR A 522 7.65 2.88 9.53
N ASP A 523 8.69 3.29 8.79
CA ASP A 523 9.28 4.63 8.93
C ASP A 523 8.29 5.74 8.60
N PHE A 524 7.52 5.59 7.52
CA PHE A 524 6.45 6.53 7.22
C PHE A 524 5.44 6.57 8.37
N LEU A 525 4.96 5.42 8.84
CA LEU A 525 3.90 5.38 9.85
C LEU A 525 4.35 5.97 11.20
N TYR A 526 5.62 5.78 11.57
CA TYR A 526 6.25 6.38 12.75
C TYR A 526 6.42 7.91 12.63
N ASN A 527 6.65 8.40 11.41
CA ASN A 527 6.76 9.84 11.12
C ASN A 527 5.41 10.53 10.97
N TYR A 528 4.41 9.79 10.51
CA TYR A 528 3.05 10.24 10.27
C TYR A 528 2.26 10.47 11.58
N ALA A 529 2.78 9.97 12.72
CA ALA A 529 2.24 10.14 14.06
C ALA A 529 2.60 11.48 14.70
#